data_AF-A0A369JMD9-F1
#
_entry.id   AF-A0A369JMD9-F1
#
_cell.length_a   1.000
_cell.length_b   1.000
_cell.length_c   1.000
_cell.angle_alpha   90.00
_cell.angle_beta   90.00
_cell.angle_gamma   90.00
#
_symmetry.space_group_name_H-M   'P 1'
#
loop_
_entity.id
_entity.type
_entity.pdbx_description
1 polymer ?
#
loop_
_entity_poly.entity_id
_entity_poly.type
_entity_poly.pdbx_seq_one_letter_code
_entity_poly.pdbx_strand_id
1 'polypeptide(L)'
;MGLIQTESPYYQPTPTVPGPFSFNSAYKDPSYPSGLTSAWAVTVSSSSDIIIFGAGLYSFFTNYNQACLATWSCQSQILNVDSASSVSLYSLSTVATTFQVSVNGQGIVNQSLNRNGFASTVTAWSRS
;
A
#
# COMPACT_ATOMS: atom_id res chain seq x y z
N MET A 1 5.40 -0.79 15.38
CA MET A 1 6.33 -1.38 14.39
C MET A 1 7.27 -0.27 13.89
N GLY A 2 8.56 -0.53 13.65
CA GLY A 2 9.47 0.51 13.16
C GLY A 2 10.93 0.03 12.95
N LEU A 3 11.55 0.14 11.77
CA LEU A 3 10.92 0.35 10.46
C LEU A 3 10.43 -1.00 9.89
N ILE A 4 9.29 -0.98 9.19
CA ILE A 4 8.83 -2.11 8.36
C ILE A 4 9.20 -1.88 6.88
N GLN A 5 9.44 -2.95 6.14
CA GLN A 5 9.76 -2.88 4.72
C GLN A 5 9.01 -3.98 3.94
N THR A 6 8.45 -3.65 2.78
CA THR A 6 7.77 -4.61 1.89
C THR A 6 8.02 -4.33 0.40
N GLU A 7 7.95 -5.36 -0.43
CA GLU A 7 7.89 -5.25 -1.90
C GLU A 7 6.69 -6.03 -2.47
N SER A 8 6.01 -5.43 -3.45
CA SER A 8 4.99 -6.15 -4.23
C SER A 8 5.64 -7.23 -5.10
N PRO A 9 5.04 -8.43 -5.24
CA PRO A 9 5.55 -9.48 -6.11
C PRO A 9 5.75 -9.01 -7.55
N TYR A 10 6.92 -9.25 -8.14
CA TYR A 10 7.31 -8.63 -9.41
C TYR A 10 6.47 -9.07 -10.61
N TYR A 11 5.84 -10.24 -10.52
CA TYR A 11 4.93 -10.76 -11.56
C TYR A 11 3.57 -10.03 -11.58
N GLN A 12 3.17 -9.39 -10.49
CA GLN A 12 1.86 -8.73 -10.44
C GLN A 12 1.84 -7.55 -11.44
N PRO A 13 0.74 -7.36 -12.18
CA PRO A 13 -0.61 -7.90 -11.93
C PRO A 13 -0.96 -9.20 -12.70
N THR A 14 0.00 -10.05 -13.07
CA THR A 14 -0.28 -11.29 -13.83
C THR A 14 0.24 -12.54 -13.09
N PRO A 15 -0.64 -13.34 -12.42
CA PRO A 15 -2.06 -13.08 -12.20
C PRO A 15 -2.30 -11.90 -11.25
N THR A 16 -3.50 -11.32 -11.34
CA THR A 16 -3.96 -10.28 -10.41
C THR A 16 -4.31 -10.93 -9.08
N VAL A 17 -4.19 -10.15 -8.00
CA VAL A 17 -4.78 -10.54 -6.71
C VAL A 17 -6.28 -10.89 -6.85
N PRO A 18 -6.79 -11.92 -6.15
CA PRO A 18 -6.07 -12.82 -5.21
C PRO A 18 -5.40 -14.02 -5.88
N GLY A 19 -5.47 -14.15 -7.22
CA GLY A 19 -4.95 -15.29 -7.96
C GLY A 19 -3.45 -15.54 -7.70
N PRO A 20 -3.01 -16.81 -7.61
CA PRO A 20 -3.77 -18.04 -7.85
C PRO A 20 -4.57 -18.53 -6.64
N PHE A 21 -4.54 -17.81 -5.52
CA PHE A 21 -5.32 -18.15 -4.34
C PHE A 21 -6.78 -17.69 -4.48
N SER A 22 -7.65 -18.29 -3.68
CA SER A 22 -9.03 -17.84 -3.50
C SER A 22 -9.16 -17.18 -2.14
N PHE A 23 -10.08 -16.22 -2.03
CA PHE A 23 -10.38 -15.59 -0.74
C PHE A 23 -10.78 -16.61 0.31
N ASN A 24 -10.20 -16.48 1.50
CA ASN A 24 -10.52 -17.27 2.66
C ASN A 24 -10.81 -16.36 3.87
N SER A 25 -12.08 -16.31 4.26
CA SER A 25 -12.53 -15.52 5.40
C SER A 25 -11.97 -16.00 6.73
N ALA A 26 -11.56 -17.26 6.85
CA ALA A 26 -10.93 -17.79 8.07
C ALA A 26 -9.59 -17.12 8.37
N TYR A 27 -8.88 -16.66 7.33
CA TYR A 27 -7.63 -15.90 7.46
C TYR A 27 -7.83 -14.39 7.38
N LYS A 28 -9.09 -13.93 7.28
CA LYS A 28 -9.45 -12.52 7.13
C LYS A 28 -8.77 -11.87 5.91
N ASP A 29 -8.73 -12.60 4.79
CA ASP A 29 -8.17 -12.05 3.54
C ASP A 29 -8.81 -10.70 3.22
N PRO A 30 -8.02 -9.68 2.87
CA PRO A 30 -8.53 -8.35 2.62
C PRO A 30 -9.30 -8.28 1.30
N SER A 31 -10.32 -7.45 1.24
CA SER A 31 -10.93 -7.08 -0.04
C SER A 31 -9.96 -6.21 -0.88
N TYR A 32 -9.99 -6.39 -2.19
CA TYR A 32 -9.27 -5.52 -3.13
C TYR A 32 -10.28 -4.60 -3.83
N PRO A 33 -10.14 -3.27 -3.72
CA PRO A 33 -11.01 -2.34 -4.43
C PRO A 33 -10.83 -2.46 -5.95
N SER A 34 -11.84 -2.03 -6.69
CA SER A 34 -11.76 -1.99 -8.16
C SER A 34 -10.52 -1.22 -8.63
N GLY A 35 -9.74 -1.84 -9.52
CA GLY A 35 -8.49 -1.27 -10.02
C GLY A 35 -7.25 -1.48 -9.14
N LEU A 36 -7.36 -2.15 -7.99
CA LEU A 36 -6.19 -2.67 -7.29
C LEU A 36 -5.91 -4.11 -7.74
N THR A 37 -4.80 -4.28 -8.47
CA THR A 37 -4.42 -5.55 -9.08
C THR A 37 -3.17 -6.19 -8.46
N SER A 38 -2.60 -5.55 -7.43
CA SER A 38 -1.38 -5.97 -6.73
C SER A 38 -1.62 -6.06 -5.23
N ALA A 39 -0.72 -6.75 -4.52
CA ALA A 39 -0.83 -7.00 -3.09
C ALA A 39 -0.83 -5.71 -2.27
N TRP A 40 -1.61 -5.69 -1.18
CA TRP A 40 -1.42 -4.69 -0.13
C TRP A 40 -0.07 -4.91 0.55
N ALA A 41 0.70 -3.85 0.77
CA ALA A 41 1.86 -3.92 1.65
C ALA A 41 1.41 -3.98 3.12
N VAL A 42 0.43 -3.15 3.46
CA VAL A 42 -0.21 -3.11 4.79
C VAL A 42 -1.71 -2.93 4.58
N THR A 43 -2.51 -3.77 5.23
CA THR A 43 -3.96 -3.55 5.38
C THR A 43 -4.32 -3.72 6.84
N VAL A 44 -5.06 -2.77 7.40
CA VAL A 44 -5.49 -2.79 8.80
C VAL A 44 -7.01 -2.83 8.83
N SER A 45 -7.55 -3.80 9.55
CA SER A 45 -8.99 -3.93 9.76
C SER A 45 -9.34 -4.17 11.21
N SER A 46 -10.36 -3.46 11.70
CA SER A 46 -10.93 -3.57 13.04
C SER A 46 -9.88 -3.67 14.15
N SER A 47 -8.86 -2.81 14.10
CA SER A 47 -7.70 -2.83 14.99
C SER A 47 -7.42 -1.46 15.58
N SER A 48 -7.04 -1.39 16.86
CA SER A 48 -6.71 -0.15 17.55
C SER A 48 -5.26 -0.08 18.01
N ASP A 49 -4.80 1.13 18.32
CA ASP A 49 -3.54 1.41 19.01
C ASP A 49 -2.29 0.92 18.26
N ILE A 50 -2.37 0.94 16.93
CA ILE A 50 -1.25 0.57 16.06
C ILE A 50 -0.42 1.82 15.77
N ILE A 51 0.86 1.76 16.13
CA ILE A 51 1.87 2.75 15.75
C ILE A 51 2.84 2.13 14.75
N ILE A 52 2.98 2.75 13.57
CA ILE A 52 4.03 2.45 12.59
C ILE A 52 4.98 3.63 12.53
N PHE A 53 6.18 3.45 13.09
CA PHE A 53 7.22 4.47 13.17
C PHE A 53 8.35 4.15 12.20
N GLY A 54 8.17 4.57 10.95
CA GLY A 54 8.99 4.21 9.82
C GLY A 54 8.39 3.07 9.01
N ALA A 55 8.16 3.31 7.71
CA ALA A 55 7.76 2.28 6.76
C ALA A 55 8.36 2.55 5.37
N GLY A 56 8.85 1.50 4.73
CA GLY A 56 9.29 1.49 3.33
C GLY A 56 8.44 0.51 2.52
N LEU A 57 7.42 1.00 1.82
CA LEU A 57 6.47 0.14 1.08
C LEU A 57 6.65 0.33 -0.42
N TYR A 58 7.20 -0.65 -1.12
CA TYR A 58 7.69 -0.47 -2.48
C TYR A 58 6.93 -1.30 -3.51
N SER A 59 6.73 -0.72 -4.69
CA SER A 59 6.23 -1.42 -5.87
C SER A 59 7.08 -1.03 -7.06
N PHE A 60 7.89 -1.96 -7.57
CA PHE A 60 8.92 -1.66 -8.58
C PHE A 60 8.58 -2.09 -10.00
N PHE A 61 7.60 -2.98 -10.14
CA PHE A 61 7.35 -3.69 -11.38
C PHE A 61 5.86 -3.74 -11.73
N THR A 62 5.59 -3.84 -13.02
CA THR A 62 4.35 -4.35 -13.59
C THR A 62 4.71 -5.52 -14.51
N ASN A 63 4.43 -6.75 -14.09
CA ASN A 63 4.80 -7.97 -14.83
C ASN A 63 6.29 -7.97 -15.24
N TYR A 64 7.19 -7.85 -14.26
CA TYR A 64 8.65 -7.76 -14.41
C TYR A 64 9.18 -6.56 -15.22
N ASN A 65 8.32 -5.65 -15.67
CA ASN A 65 8.71 -4.42 -16.36
C ASN A 65 8.77 -3.23 -15.39
N GLN A 66 9.79 -2.37 -15.52
CA GLN A 66 10.01 -1.20 -14.64
C GLN A 66 9.64 0.16 -15.26
N ALA A 67 9.03 0.19 -16.46
CA ALA A 67 8.64 1.43 -17.11
C ALA A 67 7.69 2.30 -16.24
N CYS A 68 6.91 1.65 -15.38
CA CYS A 68 6.02 2.30 -14.42
C CYS A 68 6.74 3.14 -13.35
N LEU A 69 8.06 2.97 -13.16
CA LEU A 69 8.86 3.82 -12.27
C LEU A 69 8.94 5.27 -12.75
N ALA A 70 9.01 5.48 -14.06
CA ALA A 70 9.10 6.81 -14.66
C ALA A 70 7.82 7.64 -14.44
N THR A 71 6.70 6.98 -14.16
CA THR A 71 5.39 7.60 -13.88
C THR A 71 4.93 7.40 -12.44
N TRP A 72 5.73 6.69 -11.62
CA TRP A 72 5.42 6.32 -10.23
C TRP A 72 4.03 5.70 -10.05
N SER A 73 3.69 4.80 -10.97
CA SER A 73 2.37 4.20 -11.09
C SER A 73 2.45 2.70 -11.33
N CYS A 74 3.39 2.01 -10.69
CA CYS A 74 3.49 0.55 -10.74
C CYS A 74 2.29 -0.12 -10.05
N GLN A 75 1.72 0.56 -9.05
CA GLN A 75 0.54 0.10 -8.33
C GLN A 75 -0.35 1.28 -7.95
N SER A 76 -1.67 1.06 -7.89
CA SER A 76 -2.62 2.12 -7.59
C SER A 76 -2.64 2.50 -6.10
N GLN A 77 -2.65 1.52 -5.19
CA GLN A 77 -2.77 1.72 -3.74
C GLN A 77 -1.89 0.71 -2.99
N ILE A 78 -1.28 1.05 -1.84
CA ILE A 78 -0.32 0.17 -1.14
C ILE A 78 -0.57 -0.04 0.36
N LEU A 79 -1.10 0.97 1.07
CA LEU A 79 -1.53 0.86 2.46
C LEU A 79 -3.02 1.18 2.55
N ASN A 80 -3.78 0.33 3.24
CA ASN A 80 -5.20 0.52 3.50
C ASN A 80 -5.53 0.43 5.00
N VAL A 81 -6.43 1.29 5.46
CA VAL A 81 -6.99 1.27 6.82
C VAL A 81 -8.50 1.32 6.71
N ASP A 82 -9.23 0.46 7.44
CA ASP A 82 -10.68 0.56 7.49
C ASP A 82 -11.18 1.72 8.37
N SER A 83 -12.48 1.98 8.35
CA SER A 83 -13.08 3.06 9.17
C SER A 83 -13.11 2.77 10.66
N ALA A 84 -12.94 1.51 11.08
CA ALA A 84 -13.02 1.10 12.48
C ALA A 84 -11.65 1.10 13.17
N SER A 85 -10.55 1.28 12.42
CA SER A 85 -9.20 1.15 12.94
C SER A 85 -8.56 2.48 13.34
N SER A 86 -7.79 2.48 14.43
CA SER A 86 -6.91 3.59 14.81
C SER A 86 -5.44 3.25 14.56
N VAL A 87 -4.81 4.02 13.66
CA VAL A 87 -3.42 3.83 13.25
C VAL A 87 -2.71 5.17 13.19
N SER A 88 -1.52 5.23 13.78
CA SER A 88 -0.58 6.36 13.63
C SER A 88 0.61 5.92 12.79
N LEU A 89 0.83 6.61 11.68
CA LEU A 89 1.93 6.39 10.75
C LEU A 89 2.91 7.56 10.88
N TYR A 90 4.19 7.25 11.01
CA TYR A 90 5.27 8.22 10.98
C TYR A 90 6.31 7.76 9.95
N SER A 91 6.85 8.70 9.17
CA SER A 91 7.87 8.43 8.15
C SER A 91 7.51 7.26 7.23
N LEU A 92 6.33 7.33 6.60
CA LEU A 92 5.90 6.38 5.58
C LEU A 92 6.50 6.77 4.24
N SER A 93 7.46 6.00 3.76
CA SER A 93 8.02 6.11 2.41
C SER A 93 7.44 5.04 1.50
N THR A 94 6.99 5.44 0.32
CA THR A 94 6.51 4.52 -0.72
C THR A 94 7.24 4.73 -2.04
N VAL A 95 7.34 3.67 -2.85
CA VAL A 95 7.92 3.77 -4.20
C VAL A 95 6.87 3.36 -5.24
N ALA A 96 6.72 4.22 -6.24
CA ALA A 96 5.90 4.05 -7.43
C ALA A 96 4.48 3.50 -7.21
N THR A 97 3.85 3.91 -6.10
CA THR A 97 2.43 3.68 -5.85
C THR A 97 1.67 5.00 -5.92
N THR A 98 0.61 5.09 -6.72
CA THR A 98 -0.15 6.34 -6.90
C THR A 98 -0.74 6.88 -5.58
N PHE A 99 -1.32 6.04 -4.75
CA PHE A 99 -1.84 6.42 -3.43
C PHE A 99 -1.09 5.71 -2.31
N GLN A 100 -0.40 6.49 -1.49
CA GLN A 100 0.43 6.02 -0.38
C GLN A 100 -0.42 5.49 0.77
N VAL A 101 -1.53 6.17 1.05
CA VAL A 101 -2.50 5.81 2.10
C VAL A 101 -3.89 5.82 1.50
N SER A 102 -4.64 4.79 1.87
CA SER A 102 -6.02 4.57 1.46
C SER A 102 -6.89 4.29 2.68
N VAL A 103 -8.14 4.70 2.59
CA VAL A 103 -9.16 4.46 3.62
C VAL A 103 -10.32 3.76 2.97
N ASN A 104 -10.73 2.60 3.50
CA ASN A 104 -11.81 1.79 2.93
C ASN A 104 -11.63 1.52 1.43
N GLY A 105 -10.39 1.25 1.00
CA GLY A 105 -10.04 0.99 -0.40
C GLY A 105 -10.10 2.22 -1.33
N GLN A 106 -10.22 3.43 -0.77
CA GLN A 106 -10.16 4.69 -1.51
C GLN A 106 -8.85 5.41 -1.21
N GLY A 107 -8.07 5.70 -2.24
CA GLY A 107 -6.80 6.42 -2.11
C GLY A 107 -7.01 7.87 -1.66
N ILE A 108 -6.39 8.27 -0.56
CA ILE A 108 -6.55 9.62 0.02
C ILE A 108 -5.26 10.44 0.04
N VAL A 109 -4.10 9.79 0.06
CA VAL A 109 -2.80 10.48 0.02
C VAL A 109 -2.11 10.16 -1.29
N ASN A 110 -2.22 11.06 -2.26
CA ASN A 110 -1.53 10.90 -3.54
C ASN A 110 -0.02 11.12 -3.33
N GLN A 111 0.78 10.23 -3.91
CA GLN A 111 2.23 10.29 -3.84
C GLN A 111 2.81 11.59 -4.43
N SER A 112 2.13 12.21 -5.40
CA SER A 112 2.62 13.39 -6.13
C SER A 112 2.81 14.61 -5.23
N LEU A 113 2.09 14.65 -4.11
CA LEU A 113 2.18 15.70 -3.09
C LEU A 113 3.34 15.50 -2.10
N ASN A 114 4.05 14.38 -2.20
CA ASN A 114 4.98 13.91 -1.18
C ASN A 114 6.32 13.44 -1.77
N ARG A 115 6.69 13.92 -2.96
CA ARG A 115 7.94 13.52 -3.64
C ARG A 115 9.16 13.77 -2.77
N ASN A 116 10.01 12.76 -2.61
CA ASN A 116 11.21 12.83 -1.78
C ASN A 116 12.38 12.03 -2.40
N GLY A 117 12.91 12.52 -3.52
CA GLY A 117 13.93 11.82 -4.30
C GLY A 117 13.35 10.59 -5.00
N PHE A 118 13.92 9.41 -4.72
CA PHE A 118 13.47 8.16 -5.34
C PHE A 118 12.09 7.70 -4.85
N ALA A 119 11.78 7.94 -3.57
CA ALA A 119 10.51 7.61 -2.95
C ALA A 119 9.58 8.83 -2.88
N SER A 120 8.35 8.59 -2.41
CA SER A 120 7.47 9.62 -1.85
C SER A 120 7.32 9.36 -0.36
N THR A 121 7.28 10.40 0.49
CA THR A 121 7.30 10.26 1.95
C THR A 121 6.21 11.09 2.64
N VAL A 122 5.35 10.42 3.40
CA VAL A 122 4.41 11.04 4.35
C VAL A 122 5.08 11.08 5.73
N THR A 123 5.37 12.28 6.25
CA THR A 123 6.02 12.45 7.56
C THR A 123 5.17 11.93 8.71
N ALA A 124 3.87 12.23 8.70
CA ALA A 124 2.92 11.74 9.68
C ALA A 124 1.51 11.62 9.08
N TRP A 125 0.78 10.60 9.50
CA TRP A 125 -0.64 10.44 9.22
C TRP A 125 -1.31 9.74 10.41
N SER A 126 -2.52 10.15 10.76
CA SER A 126 -3.31 9.50 11.80
C SER A 126 -4.77 9.45 11.39
N ARG A 127 -5.44 8.36 11.74
CA ARG A 127 -6.89 8.28 11.71
C ARG A 127 -7.43 8.79 13.05
N SER A 128 -8.23 9.85 13.00
CA SER A 128 -9.02 10.38 14.13
C SER A 128 -10.40 9.73 14.19
#